data_AF-A0A124F108-F1
#
_entry.id   AF-A0A124F108-F1
#
_cell.length_a   1.000
_cell.length_b   1.000
_cell.length_c   1.000
_cell.angle_alpha   90.00
_cell.angle_beta   90.00
_cell.angle_gamma   90.00
#
_symmetry.space_group_name_H-M   'P 1'
#
loop_
_entity.id
_entity.type
_entity.pdbx_description
1 polymer ?
#
loop_
_entity_poly.entity_id
_entity_poly.type
_entity_poly.pdbx_seq_one_letter_code
_entity_poly.pdbx_strand_id
1 'polypeptide(L)'
;MIPQNFIRHKVRPDDTLTSLARRINISENDLKEFHNQNCGKMNKLWVTNLRGIEVVLIPTRFITEEEYLVQQHKMLPPNLTLPIFI
;
A
#
# COMPACT_ATOMS: atom_id res chain seq x y z
N MET A 1 -18.41 2.55 -7.65
CA MET A 1 -17.36 1.55 -7.34
C MET A 1 -16.69 1.98 -6.06
N ILE A 2 -16.68 1.15 -5.01
CA ILE A 2 -16.02 1.50 -3.74
C ILE A 2 -14.51 1.53 -4.01
N PRO A 3 -13.79 2.64 -3.75
CA PRO A 3 -12.35 2.67 -3.93
C PRO A 3 -11.73 1.61 -3.02
N GLN A 4 -11.01 0.66 -3.60
CA GLN A 4 -10.28 -0.32 -2.79
C GLN A 4 -9.16 0.44 -2.08
N ASN A 5 -9.17 0.43 -0.75
CA ASN A 5 -8.17 1.10 0.09
C ASN A 5 -6.82 0.36 0.10
N PHE A 6 -6.49 -0.34 -0.99
CA PHE A 6 -5.28 -1.13 -1.16
C PHE A 6 -4.89 -1.30 -2.62
N ILE A 7 -3.59 -1.53 -2.82
CA ILE A 7 -3.03 -2.04 -4.07
C ILE A 7 -2.62 -3.50 -3.91
N ARG A 8 -2.57 -4.20 -5.05
CA ARG A 8 -1.98 -5.54 -5.15
C ARG A 8 -0.52 -5.38 -5.55
N HIS A 9 0.39 -5.62 -4.63
CA HIS A 9 1.83 -5.62 -4.88
C HIS A 9 2.29 -7.02 -5.26
N LYS A 10 2.86 -7.17 -6.46
CA LYS A 10 3.48 -8.43 -6.90
C LYS A 10 4.81 -8.60 -6.18
N VAL A 11 4.94 -9.67 -5.41
CA VAL A 11 6.14 -9.97 -4.63
C VAL A 11 7.32 -10.22 -5.55
N ARG A 12 8.43 -9.54 -5.29
CA ARG A 12 9.72 -9.73 -5.97
C ARG A 12 10.61 -10.67 -5.13
N PRO A 13 11.62 -11.32 -5.71
CA PRO A 13 12.50 -12.26 -4.98
C PRO A 13 13.13 -11.69 -3.71
N ASP A 14 13.42 -10.39 -3.69
CA ASP A 14 14.05 -9.69 -2.56
C ASP A 14 13.02 -9.05 -1.60
N ASP A 15 11.73 -9.17 -1.88
CA ASP A 15 10.70 -8.60 -1.01
C ASP A 15 10.49 -9.47 0.22
N THR A 16 10.66 -8.84 1.38
CA THR A 16 10.22 -9.36 2.67
C THR A 16 9.08 -8.52 3.21
N LEU A 17 8.29 -9.08 4.13
CA LEU A 17 7.25 -8.32 4.83
C LEU A 17 7.84 -7.07 5.50
N THR A 18 9.00 -7.19 6.14
CA THR A 18 9.80 -6.09 6.71
C THR A 18 10.11 -5.01 5.68
N SER A 19 10.61 -5.40 4.50
CA SER A 19 11.02 -4.44 3.47
C SER A 19 9.83 -3.65 2.90
N LEU A 20 8.66 -4.29 2.81
CA LEU A 20 7.42 -3.68 2.31
C LEU A 20 6.82 -2.78 3.37
N ALA A 21 6.73 -3.25 4.62
CA ALA A 21 6.22 -2.48 5.75
C ALA A 21 7.06 -1.22 5.99
N ARG A 22 8.40 -1.34 5.96
CA ARG A 22 9.33 -0.20 6.06
C ARG A 22 9.14 0.82 4.93
N ARG A 23 8.87 0.37 3.70
CA ARG A 23 8.72 1.26 2.53
C ARG A 23 7.51 2.18 2.63
N ILE A 24 6.48 1.76 3.36
CA ILE A 24 5.23 2.50 3.56
C ILE A 24 5.06 2.94 5.02
N ASN A 25 6.14 2.87 5.81
CA ASN A 25 6.18 3.27 7.21
C ASN A 25 5.06 2.69 8.10
N ILE A 26 4.75 1.40 7.94
CA ILE A 26 3.85 0.67 8.83
C ILE A 26 4.58 -0.47 9.52
N SER A 27 4.00 -1.02 10.60
CA SER A 27 4.56 -2.21 11.23
C SER A 27 4.31 -3.44 10.35
N GLU A 28 5.20 -4.42 10.45
CA GLU A 28 5.01 -5.72 9.77
C GLU A 28 3.70 -6.39 10.19
N ASN A 29 3.34 -6.24 11.47
CA ASN A 29 2.13 -6.82 12.02
C ASN A 29 0.88 -6.17 11.39
N ASP A 30 0.87 -4.85 11.23
CA ASP A 30 -0.24 -4.14 10.60
C ASP A 30 -0.35 -4.51 9.11
N LEU A 31 0.77 -4.61 8.38
CA LEU A 31 0.77 -5.05 6.99
C LEU A 31 0.22 -6.49 6.86
N LYS A 32 0.63 -7.38 7.76
CA LYS A 32 0.18 -8.78 7.81
C LYS A 32 -1.31 -8.87 8.10
N GLU A 33 -1.77 -8.15 9.12
CA GLU A 33 -3.18 -8.12 9.53
C GLU A 33 -4.05 -7.55 8.42
N PHE A 34 -3.65 -6.41 7.86
CA PHE A 34 -4.34 -5.78 6.75
C PHE A 34 -4.49 -6.74 5.57
N HIS A 35 -3.41 -7.40 5.14
CA HIS A 35 -3.49 -8.38 4.07
C HIS A 35 -4.45 -9.51 4.44
N ASN A 36 -4.29 -10.15 5.61
CA ASN A 36 -5.08 -11.31 6.02
C ASN A 36 -6.58 -11.01 6.16
N GLN A 37 -6.96 -9.78 6.50
CA GLN A 37 -8.36 -9.34 6.56
C GLN A 37 -8.95 -9.07 5.17
N ASN A 38 -8.12 -8.68 4.19
CA ASN A 38 -8.57 -8.23 2.87
C ASN A 38 -8.28 -9.23 1.73
N CYS A 39 -7.48 -10.29 1.98
CA CYS A 39 -7.01 -11.21 0.94
C CYS A 39 -8.08 -12.19 0.43
N GLY A 40 -9.20 -12.33 1.15
CA GLY A 40 -10.31 -13.22 0.76
C GLY A 40 -9.85 -14.68 0.64
N LYS A 41 -9.82 -15.19 -0.60
CA LYS A 41 -9.38 -16.56 -0.94
C LYS A 41 -7.88 -16.67 -1.27
N MET A 42 -7.14 -15.56 -1.26
CA MET A 42 -5.69 -15.55 -1.52
C MET A 42 -4.89 -16.09 -0.32
N ASN A 43 -3.61 -16.38 -0.55
CA ASN A 43 -2.69 -16.93 0.46
C ASN A 43 -2.53 -15.97 1.64
N LYS A 44 -2.87 -16.42 2.85
CA LYS A 44 -2.61 -15.68 4.09
C LYS A 44 -1.13 -15.64 4.42
N LEU A 45 -0.73 -14.55 5.07
CA LEU A 45 0.61 -14.35 5.62
C LEU A 45 0.67 -14.95 7.03
N TRP A 46 1.42 -16.03 7.20
CA TRP A 46 1.65 -16.67 8.50
C TRP A 46 3.04 -16.36 9.06
N VAL A 47 4.02 -16.19 8.18
CA VAL A 47 5.45 -15.93 8.47
C VAL A 47 5.92 -14.63 7.79
N THR A 48 7.07 -14.11 8.21
CA THR A 48 7.66 -12.87 7.67
C THR A 48 8.28 -13.03 6.28
N ASN A 49 8.58 -14.26 5.89
CA ASN A 49 9.06 -14.58 4.54
C ASN A 49 7.90 -14.73 3.56
N LEU A 50 7.98 -14.06 2.41
CA LEU A 50 6.95 -14.07 1.37
C LEU A 50 7.15 -15.21 0.35
N ARG A 51 7.92 -16.24 0.69
CA ARG A 51 8.18 -17.39 -0.20
C ARG A 51 6.86 -18.12 -0.54
N GLY A 52 6.52 -18.17 -1.83
CA GLY A 52 5.27 -18.76 -2.31
C GLY A 52 4.06 -17.82 -2.24
N ILE A 53 4.26 -16.56 -1.83
CA ILE A 53 3.25 -15.50 -1.91
C ILE A 53 3.51 -14.71 -3.18
N GLU A 54 2.54 -14.72 -4.11
CA GLU A 54 2.67 -13.98 -5.37
C GLU A 54 2.29 -12.51 -5.22
N VAL A 55 1.32 -12.23 -4.33
CA VAL A 55 0.73 -10.90 -4.17
C VAL A 55 0.50 -10.58 -2.70
N VAL A 56 0.98 -9.41 -2.27
CA VAL A 56 0.65 -8.82 -0.97
C VAL A 56 -0.31 -7.64 -1.19
N LEU A 57 -1.27 -7.48 -0.28
CA LEU A 57 -2.19 -6.36 -0.32
C LEU A 57 -1.56 -5.25 0.51
N ILE A 58 -1.27 -4.13 -0.12
CA ILE A 58 -0.65 -2.98 0.54
C ILE A 58 -1.73 -1.91 0.70
N PRO A 59 -2.00 -1.43 1.92
CA PRO A 59 -2.99 -0.39 2.14
C PRO A 59 -2.57 0.92 1.46
N THR A 60 -3.50 1.59 0.80
CA THR A 60 -3.26 2.88 0.11
C THR A 60 -3.42 4.11 1.00
N ARG A 61 -3.91 3.92 2.24
CA ARG A 61 -4.20 4.99 3.21
C ARG A 61 -3.06 5.36 4.17
N PHE A 62 -1.84 4.88 3.92
CA PHE A 62 -0.65 5.24 4.73
C PHE A 62 0.37 6.07 3.97
N ILE A 63 -0.08 6.69 2.87
CA ILE A 63 0.63 7.75 2.19
C ILE A 63 0.46 8.98 3.08
N THR A 64 1.56 9.57 3.56
CA THR A 64 1.46 10.81 4.33
C THR A 64 0.76 11.88 3.49
N GLU A 65 0.14 12.87 4.12
CA GLU A 65 -0.60 13.93 3.40
C GLU A 65 0.25 14.57 2.28
N GLU A 66 1.56 14.75 2.53
CA GLU A 66 2.53 15.22 1.53
C GLU A 66 2.62 14.32 0.29
N GLU A 67 2.72 13.01 0.49
CA GLU A 67 2.85 12.08 -0.63
C GLU A 67 1.54 11.97 -1.42
N TYR A 68 0.37 12.13 -0.76
CA TYR A 68 -0.93 12.20 -1.44
C TYR A 68 -0.98 13.45 -2.33
N LEU A 69 -0.54 14.60 -1.82
CA LEU A 69 -0.47 15.85 -2.57
C LEU A 69 0.46 15.73 -3.79
N VAL A 70 1.62 15.08 -3.65
CA VAL A 70 2.56 14.85 -4.77
C VAL A 70 1.96 13.95 -5.85
N GLN A 71 1.25 12.89 -5.47
CA GLN A 71 0.60 11.99 -6.43
C GLN A 71 -0.60 12.65 -7.11
N GLN A 72 -1.39 13.45 -6.39
CA GLN A 72 -2.44 14.28 -6.98
C GLN A 72 -1.84 15.28 -7.98
N HIS A 73 -0.76 15.98 -7.62
CA HIS A 73 -0.12 16.96 -8.49
C HIS A 73 0.39 16.36 -9.81
N LYS A 74 0.83 15.10 -9.80
CA LYS A 74 1.24 14.36 -11.01
C LYS A 74 0.07 13.93 -11.90
N MET A 75 -1.13 13.80 -11.34
CA MET A 75 -2.34 13.39 -12.05
C MET A 75 -3.22 14.58 -12.49
N LEU A 76 -2.93 15.79 -12.01
CA LEU A 76 -3.68 17.00 -12.34
C LEU A 76 -3.19 17.64 -13.65
N PRO A 77 -4.09 18.11 -14.52
CA PRO A 77 -3.69 18.91 -15.67
C PRO A 77 -3.05 20.24 -15.19
N PRO A 78 -2.03 20.76 -15.90
CA PRO A 78 -1.19 21.87 -15.44
C PRO A 78 -1.90 23.19 -15.10
N ASN A 79 -3.20 23.32 -15.38
CA ASN A 79 -4.00 24.53 -15.19
C ASN A 79 -5.00 24.47 -14.02
N LEU A 80 -4.90 23.52 -13.10
CA LEU A 80 -5.75 23.51 -11.91
C LEU A 80 -4.93 23.83 -10.65
N THR A 81 -5.04 25.07 -10.18
CA THR A 81 -4.47 25.47 -8.89
C THR A 81 -5.24 24.82 -7.75
N LEU A 82 -4.52 24.22 -6.80
CA LEU A 82 -5.13 23.68 -5.59
C LEU A 82 -5.72 24.84 -4.77
N PRO A 83 -6.94 24.71 -4.22
CA PRO A 83 -7.46 25.72 -3.32
C PRO A 83 -6.55 25.77 -2.09
N ILE A 84 -5.98 26.94 -1.82
CA ILE A 84 -5.28 27.21 -0.57
C ILE A 84 -6.35 27.16 0.52
N PHE A 85 -6.33 26.11 1.32
CA PHE A 85 -7.08 26.09 2.57
C PHE A 85 -6.28 26.92 3.57
N ILE A 86 -6.68 28.19 3.66
CA ILE A 86 -6.32 29.15 4.71
C ILE A 86 -7.02 28.79 6.02
#